data_AF-A0A0G0I6H9-F1
#
_entry.id   AF-A0A0G0I6H9-F1
#
_cell.length_a   1.000
_cell.length_b   1.000
_cell.length_c   1.000
_cell.angle_alpha   90.00
_cell.angle_beta   90.00
_cell.angle_gamma   90.00
#
_symmetry.space_group_name_H-M   'P 1'
#
loop_
_entity.id
_entity.type
_entity.pdbx_description
1 polymer ?
#
loop_
_entity_poly.entity_id
_entity_poly.type
_entity_poly.pdbx_seq_one_letter_code
_entity_poly.pdbx_strand_id
1 'polypeptide(L)'
;MGSIFPKDFLWGAATSSHQIEGGNTNNWSKWEKETAEERAKNIPNWYAFPEHLLTEAKDPLRRISGMASDSLHRWKDDIKAMKEMGLNSYRFSIEWS
;
A
#
# COMPACT_ATOMS: atom_id res chain seq x y z
N MET A 1 -35.77 11.42 -3.34
CA MET A 1 -34.89 10.46 -4.06
C MET A 1 -34.58 9.31 -3.11
N GLY A 2 -34.92 8.07 -3.45
CA GLY A 2 -34.52 6.90 -2.66
C GLY A 2 -33.05 6.54 -2.95
N SER A 3 -32.33 6.01 -1.96
CA SER A 3 -30.95 5.57 -2.16
C SER A 3 -30.93 4.32 -3.06
N ILE A 4 -29.96 4.27 -3.99
CA ILE A 4 -29.79 3.16 -4.95
C ILE A 4 -29.25 1.89 -4.24
N PHE A 5 -28.69 2.03 -3.03
CA PHE A 5 -28.08 0.94 -2.27
C PHE A 5 -28.96 0.49 -1.09
N PRO A 6 -28.85 -0.79 -0.67
CA PRO A 6 -29.42 -1.27 0.59
C PRO A 6 -28.97 -0.42 1.78
N LYS A 7 -29.80 -0.37 2.83
CA LYS A 7 -29.54 0.44 4.04
C LYS A 7 -28.18 0.11 4.69
N ASP A 8 -27.79 -1.16 4.66
CA ASP A 8 -26.58 -1.67 5.31
C ASP A 8 -25.44 -1.91 4.30
N PHE A 9 -25.47 -1.24 3.15
CA PHE A 9 -24.40 -1.36 2.16
C PHE A 9 -23.09 -0.78 2.69
N LEU A 10 -21.99 -1.51 2.48
CA LEU A 10 -20.66 -1.11 2.94
C LEU A 10 -19.94 -0.28 1.86
N TRP A 11 -19.67 0.99 2.19
CA TRP A 11 -18.81 1.89 1.43
C TRP A 11 -17.54 2.12 2.24
N GLY A 12 -16.41 1.67 1.71
CA GLY A 12 -15.17 1.65 2.46
C GLY A 12 -13.92 1.83 1.62
N ALA A 13 -12.79 1.87 2.32
CA ALA A 13 -11.46 1.84 1.72
C ALA A 13 -10.77 0.50 2.03
N ALA A 14 -9.71 0.20 1.29
CA ALA A 14 -8.90 -0.99 1.53
C ALA A 14 -7.40 -0.67 1.44
N THR A 15 -6.62 -1.31 2.30
CA THR A 15 -5.15 -1.17 2.38
C THR A 15 -4.50 -2.52 2.60
N SER A 16 -3.19 -2.60 2.43
CA SER A 16 -2.39 -3.75 2.89
C SER A 16 -1.27 -3.28 3.80
N SER A 17 -1.02 -4.03 4.87
CA SER A 17 -0.07 -3.73 5.94
C SER A 17 1.29 -3.30 5.39
N HIS A 18 1.91 -4.16 4.57
CA HIS A 18 3.22 -3.89 3.99
C HIS A 18 3.26 -2.66 3.06
N GLN A 19 2.12 -2.22 2.51
CA GLN A 19 2.06 -1.03 1.66
C GLN A 19 1.89 0.29 2.43
N ILE A 20 1.37 0.27 3.66
CA ILE A 20 0.98 1.51 4.37
C ILE A 20 1.54 1.66 5.78
N GLU A 21 1.81 0.57 6.51
CA GLU A 21 2.17 0.63 7.93
C GLU A 21 3.49 1.39 8.13
N GLY A 22 4.49 1.06 7.32
CA GLY A 22 5.82 1.64 7.40
C GLY A 22 6.63 1.10 8.59
N GLY A 23 7.96 1.15 8.45
CA GLY A 23 8.86 0.84 9.56
C GLY A 23 9.04 -0.64 9.85
N ASN A 24 8.68 -1.51 8.90
CA ASN A 24 8.78 -2.96 9.05
C ASN A 24 10.23 -3.41 9.30
N THR A 25 10.41 -4.30 10.29
CA THR A 25 11.71 -4.89 10.66
C THR A 25 11.67 -6.42 10.69
N ASN A 26 11.13 -7.03 9.64
CA ASN A 26 10.97 -8.49 9.50
C ASN A 26 11.81 -9.08 8.36
N ASN A 27 11.71 -10.39 8.15
CA ASN A 27 12.44 -11.11 7.12
C ASN A 27 12.13 -10.60 5.70
N TRP A 28 10.89 -10.23 5.41
CA TRP A 28 10.49 -9.65 4.13
C TRP A 28 11.14 -8.28 3.90
N SER A 29 11.10 -7.40 4.90
CA SER A 29 11.74 -6.08 4.80
C SER A 29 13.26 -6.15 4.61
N LYS A 30 13.92 -7.21 5.11
CA LYS A 30 15.34 -7.48 4.87
C LYS A 30 15.57 -7.99 3.44
N TRP A 31 14.79 -8.99 3.02
CA TRP A 31 14.84 -9.54 1.66
C TRP A 31 14.60 -8.47 0.58
N GLU A 32 13.67 -7.54 0.82
CA GLU A 32 13.43 -6.44 -0.11
C GLU A 32 14.67 -5.57 -0.31
N LYS A 33 15.37 -5.22 0.78
CA LYS A 33 16.60 -4.42 0.72
C LYS A 33 17.71 -5.17 0.00
N GLU A 34 17.87 -6.46 0.28
CA GLU A 34 18.90 -7.32 -0.33
C GLU A 34 18.67 -7.54 -1.83
N THR A 35 17.41 -7.59 -2.27
CA THR A 35 17.05 -7.87 -3.67
C THR A 35 16.65 -6.64 -4.48
N ALA A 36 16.55 -5.45 -3.88
CA ALA A 36 16.05 -4.24 -4.53
C ALA A 36 16.79 -3.91 -5.84
N GLU A 37 18.13 -3.96 -5.82
CA GLU A 37 18.94 -3.66 -7.01
C GLU A 37 18.73 -4.67 -8.13
N GLU A 38 18.72 -5.96 -7.79
CA GLU A 38 18.54 -7.03 -8.77
C GLU A 38 17.16 -6.94 -9.41
N ARG A 39 16.11 -6.74 -8.59
CA ARG A 39 14.73 -6.59 -9.05
C ARG A 39 14.53 -5.34 -9.90
N ALA A 40 15.34 -4.30 -9.70
CA ALA A 40 15.34 -3.09 -10.51
C ALA A 40 16.01 -3.25 -11.87
N LYS A 41 17.06 -4.07 -11.94
CA LYS A 41 17.70 -4.46 -13.22
C LYS A 41 16.81 -5.41 -14.01
N ASN A 42 16.11 -6.31 -13.32
CA ASN A 42 15.34 -7.41 -13.90
C ASN A 42 13.82 -7.18 -13.82
N ILE A 43 13.34 -6.06 -14.34
CA ILE A 43 11.89 -5.79 -14.41
C ILE A 43 11.26 -6.77 -15.41
N PRO A 44 10.27 -7.58 -15.01
CA PRO A 44 9.62 -8.49 -15.94
C PRO A 44 8.89 -7.75 -17.05
N ASN A 45 9.00 -8.20 -18.29
CA ASN A 45 8.35 -7.57 -19.46
C ASN A 45 6.81 -7.53 -19.37
N TRP A 46 6.19 -8.31 -18.48
CA TRP A 46 4.74 -8.28 -18.24
C TRP A 46 4.30 -7.10 -17.36
N TYR A 47 5.21 -6.47 -16.61
CA TYR A 47 4.95 -5.15 -16.07
C TYR A 47 4.97 -4.19 -17.25
N ALA A 48 3.81 -3.99 -17.88
CA ALA A 48 3.63 -3.07 -19.00
C ALA A 48 3.74 -1.61 -18.52
N PHE A 49 4.90 -1.22 -17.98
CA PHE A 49 5.17 0.14 -17.58
C PHE A 49 5.24 1.02 -18.84
N PRO A 50 4.47 2.11 -18.89
CA PRO A 50 4.69 3.16 -19.86
C PRO A 50 6.15 3.62 -19.83
N GLU A 51 6.71 3.96 -20.99
CA GLU A 51 8.13 4.34 -21.11
C GLU A 51 8.55 5.44 -20.13
N HIS A 52 7.68 6.43 -19.91
CA HIS A 52 7.92 7.54 -18.99
C HIS A 52 8.01 7.13 -17.52
N LEU A 53 7.52 5.94 -17.14
CA LEU A 53 7.63 5.39 -15.79
C LEU A 53 8.80 4.43 -15.63
N LEU A 54 9.52 4.06 -16.71
CA LEU A 54 10.60 3.08 -16.63
C LEU A 54 11.75 3.54 -15.74
N THR A 55 12.06 4.83 -15.72
CA THR A 55 13.10 5.39 -14.85
C THR A 55 12.75 5.15 -13.38
N GLU A 56 11.51 5.46 -12.99
CA GLU A 56 11.04 5.24 -11.62
C GLU A 56 10.90 3.76 -11.30
N ALA A 57 10.40 2.97 -12.25
CA ALA A 57 10.29 1.53 -12.09
C ALA A 57 11.64 0.85 -11.95
N LYS A 58 12.74 1.43 -12.46
CA LYS A 58 14.13 0.94 -12.34
C LYS A 58 14.86 1.53 -11.13
N ASP A 59 14.19 2.31 -10.29
CA ASP A 59 14.76 2.79 -9.04
C ASP A 59 14.67 1.69 -7.96
N PRO A 60 15.81 1.19 -7.43
CA PRO A 60 15.80 0.20 -6.35
C PRO A 60 15.08 0.69 -5.10
N LEU A 61 15.15 2.00 -4.78
CA LEU A 61 14.55 2.56 -3.58
C LEU A 61 13.02 2.50 -3.64
N ARG A 62 12.45 2.58 -4.84
CA ARG A 62 10.99 2.45 -5.06
C ARG A 62 10.45 1.03 -4.93
N ARG A 63 11.32 0.02 -4.70
CA ARG A 63 10.92 -1.36 -4.42
C ARG A 63 10.91 -1.71 -2.93
N ILE A 64 11.32 -0.79 -2.07
CA ILE A 64 11.36 -0.98 -0.63
C ILE A 64 10.19 -0.21 -0.03
N SER A 65 9.35 -0.87 0.77
CA SER A 65 8.18 -0.20 1.39
C SER A 65 8.60 0.99 2.29
N GLY A 66 9.69 0.81 3.04
CA GLY A 66 10.28 1.88 3.84
C GLY A 66 9.31 2.43 4.89
N MET A 67 9.04 3.73 4.85
CA MET A 67 8.09 4.38 5.74
C MET A 67 6.66 4.42 5.22
N ALA A 68 6.44 4.15 3.93
CA ALA A 68 5.12 4.17 3.33
C ALA A 68 4.27 5.39 3.76
N SER A 69 3.08 5.16 4.29
CA SER A 69 2.20 6.20 4.84
C SER A 69 2.34 6.38 6.36
N ASP A 70 3.22 5.60 7.01
CA ASP A 70 3.41 5.54 8.46
C ASP A 70 2.11 5.22 9.23
N SER A 71 1.22 4.44 8.62
CA SER A 71 -0.09 4.12 9.19
C SER A 71 0.01 3.33 10.50
N LEU A 72 1.13 2.67 10.81
CA LEU A 72 1.33 2.03 12.10
C LEU A 72 1.27 3.03 13.26
N HIS A 73 1.85 4.22 13.07
CA HIS A 73 1.84 5.30 14.05
C HIS A 73 0.68 6.28 13.83
N ARG A 74 0.18 6.38 12.59
CA ARG A 74 -0.83 7.36 12.16
C ARG A 74 -2.22 6.80 11.90
N TRP A 75 -2.50 5.56 12.29
CA TRP A 75 -3.80 4.92 12.05
C TRP A 75 -5.00 5.76 12.52
N LYS A 76 -4.85 6.56 13.58
CA LYS A 76 -5.91 7.48 14.05
C LYS A 76 -6.27 8.54 13.02
N ASP A 77 -5.26 9.08 12.32
CA ASP A 77 -5.46 10.03 11.22
C ASP A 77 -6.16 9.34 10.05
N ASP A 78 -5.78 8.10 9.73
CA ASP A 78 -6.41 7.30 8.66
C ASP A 78 -7.90 7.06 8.96
N ILE A 79 -8.23 6.60 10.17
CA ILE A 79 -9.62 6.39 10.61
C ILE A 79 -10.40 7.70 10.56
N LYS A 80 -9.78 8.81 11.01
CA LYS A 80 -10.40 10.14 10.97
C LYS A 80 -10.72 10.56 9.54
N ALA A 81 -9.77 10.42 8.61
CA ALA A 81 -9.97 10.74 7.20
C ALA A 81 -11.09 9.90 6.59
N MET A 82 -11.13 8.59 6.86
CA MET A 82 -12.21 7.71 6.40
C MET A 82 -13.57 8.13 6.95
N LYS A 83 -13.62 8.55 8.21
CA LYS A 83 -14.85 9.06 8.83
C LYS A 83 -15.32 10.37 8.19
N GLU A 84 -14.41 11.29 7.90
CA GLU A 84 -14.70 12.57 7.23
C GLU A 84 -15.21 12.36 5.80
N MET A 85 -14.74 11.31 5.11
CA MET A 85 -15.24 10.89 3.80
C MET A 85 -16.60 10.16 3.86
N GLY A 86 -17.14 9.90 5.05
CA GLY A 86 -18.41 9.19 5.21
C GLY A 86 -18.33 7.68 4.98
N LEU A 87 -17.14 7.08 5.04
CA LEU A 87 -16.95 5.64 4.90
C LEU A 87 -17.45 4.91 6.15
N ASN A 88 -18.01 3.71 5.95
CA ASN A 88 -18.55 2.86 7.01
C ASN A 88 -17.85 1.49 7.12
N SER A 89 -16.83 1.25 6.29
CA SER A 89 -16.04 0.02 6.30
C SER A 89 -14.57 0.30 6.00
N TYR A 90 -13.68 -0.48 6.60
CA TYR A 90 -12.25 -0.44 6.32
C TYR A 90 -11.71 -1.87 6.27
N ARG A 91 -11.15 -2.25 5.12
CA ARG A 91 -10.50 -3.55 4.94
C ARG A 91 -8.98 -3.37 4.97
N PHE A 92 -8.31 -4.03 5.89
CA PHE A 92 -6.86 -4.03 5.96
C PHE A 92 -6.33 -5.47 6.12
N SER A 93 -5.06 -5.70 5.79
CA SER A 93 -4.37 -6.94 6.12
C SER A 93 -3.55 -6.77 7.39
N ILE A 94 -3.32 -7.88 8.09
CA ILE A 94 -2.37 -7.96 9.19
C ILE A 94 -1.02 -8.36 8.60
N GLU A 95 0.05 -7.68 9.02
CA GLU A 95 1.42 -8.08 8.71
C GLU A 95 1.72 -9.44 9.37
N TRP A 96 2.17 -10.42 8.58
CA TRP A 96 2.30 -11.81 9.04
C TRP A 96 3.66 -12.08 9.73
N SER A 97 4.71 -11.31 9.43
CA SER A 97 6.10 -11.75 9.60
C SER A 97 6.95 -11.01 10.61
#